data_AF-A0A7S4KY22-F1
#
_entry.id   AF-A0A7S4KY22-F1
#
_cell.length_a   1.000
_cell.length_b   1.000
_cell.length_c   1.000
_cell.angle_alpha   90.00
_cell.angle_beta   90.00
_cell.angle_gamma   90.00
#
_symmetry.space_group_name_H-M   'P 1'
#
loop_
_entity.id
_entity.type
_entity.pdbx_description
1 polymer ?
#
loop_
_entity_poly.entity_id
_entity_poly.type
_entity_poly.pdbx_seq_one_letter_code
_entity_poly.pdbx_strand_id
1 'polypeptide(L)'
;FAMHGVKRKTAAERDVEKEKAKLAAAAKFNDVANLILKHKKDGKRDEEALQLTMKALEINPEFYSAWNFRREILRDRLKRAMEEESHEGKKEGGEGREGGGGREEARGDEEEKKTGEGRSEMKKLLGKELELLAGGIERNAKAYCLWTHRLWTVDQLLALEDEEVLSKELSLCDSFLRADERNFHCWDYRLAIARRRQLTVEEELKFTTTKVNANFSNYSAWHHRSRFLSAMAAPQKGGGGEE
;
A
#
# COMPACT_ATOMS: atom_id res chain seq x y z
N PHE A 1 42.55 -19.34 -3.56
CA PHE A 1 43.24 -18.04 -3.52
C PHE A 1 42.50 -17.11 -2.58
N ALA A 2 43.01 -16.95 -1.36
CA ALA A 2 42.37 -16.14 -0.31
C ALA A 2 42.66 -14.65 -0.54
N MET A 3 41.62 -13.81 -0.67
CA MET A 3 41.76 -12.36 -0.67
C MET A 3 42.01 -11.87 0.77
N HIS A 4 43.26 -11.94 1.22
CA HIS A 4 43.75 -11.24 2.41
C HIS A 4 44.53 -10.01 1.96
N GLY A 5 44.05 -8.80 2.30
CA GLY A 5 44.76 -7.56 1.94
C GLY A 5 44.02 -6.23 2.10
N VAL A 6 42.72 -6.19 2.42
CA VAL A 6 42.03 -4.90 2.61
C VAL A 6 42.32 -4.35 4.01
N LYS A 7 43.04 -3.22 4.08
CA LYS A 7 43.32 -2.48 5.32
C LYS A 7 41.99 -2.09 5.99
N ARG A 8 41.78 -2.50 7.26
CA ARG A 8 40.62 -2.06 8.05
C ARG A 8 40.71 -0.55 8.31
N LYS A 9 39.67 0.19 7.90
CA LYS A 9 39.53 1.62 8.21
C LYS A 9 39.46 1.87 9.72
N THR A 10 40.06 2.95 10.18
CA THR A 10 39.97 3.42 11.56
C THR A 10 38.55 3.88 11.91
N ALA A 11 38.24 4.09 13.19
CA ALA A 11 36.95 4.65 13.61
C ALA A 11 36.74 6.06 13.04
N ALA A 12 37.76 6.92 13.15
CA ALA A 12 37.73 8.29 12.64
C ALA A 12 37.48 8.36 11.12
N GLU A 13 38.16 7.52 10.33
CA GLU A 13 37.93 7.45 8.87
C GLU A 13 36.51 7.00 8.53
N ARG A 14 35.94 6.06 9.30
CA ARG A 14 34.55 5.61 9.12
C ARG A 14 33.55 6.70 9.48
N ASP A 15 33.81 7.48 10.52
CA ASP A 15 32.91 8.56 10.93
C ASP A 15 32.92 9.72 9.92
N VAL A 16 34.09 10.10 9.40
CA VAL A 16 34.22 11.08 8.31
C VAL A 16 33.48 10.59 7.05
N GLU A 17 33.62 9.31 6.70
CA GLU A 17 32.93 8.72 5.55
C GLU A 17 31.41 8.69 5.75
N LYS A 18 30.93 8.32 6.94
CA LYS A 18 29.50 8.36 7.29
C LYS A 18 28.93 9.77 7.19
N GLU A 19 29.63 10.78 7.71
CA GLU A 19 29.16 12.16 7.66
C GLU A 19 29.14 12.69 6.23
N LYS A 20 30.18 12.39 5.43
CA LYS A 20 30.21 12.72 4.01
C LYS A 20 29.06 12.05 3.25
N ALA A 21 28.77 10.77 3.53
CA ALA A 21 27.65 10.04 2.93
C ALA A 21 26.29 10.65 3.31
N LYS A 22 26.14 11.05 4.58
CA LYS A 22 24.94 11.71 5.10
C LYS A 22 24.71 13.07 4.41
N LEU A 23 25.74 13.89 4.28
CA LEU A 23 25.67 15.18 3.56
C LEU A 23 25.31 14.98 2.08
N ALA A 24 25.93 14.00 1.42
CA ALA A 24 25.61 13.68 0.03
C ALA A 24 24.16 13.18 -0.13
N ALA A 25 23.66 12.37 0.81
CA ALA A 25 22.27 11.92 0.82
C ALA A 25 21.30 13.10 1.05
N ALA A 26 21.63 14.02 1.95
CA ALA A 26 20.83 15.22 2.19
C ALA A 26 20.77 16.16 0.98
N ALA A 27 21.90 16.36 0.28
CA ALA A 27 21.93 17.15 -0.95
C ALA A 27 21.04 16.52 -2.03
N LYS A 28 21.19 15.22 -2.28
CA LYS A 28 20.34 14.47 -3.22
C LYS A 28 18.86 14.53 -2.84
N PHE A 29 18.55 14.42 -1.54
CA PHE A 29 17.17 14.52 -1.06
C PHE A 29 16.59 15.90 -1.36
N ASN A 30 17.33 16.98 -1.10
CA ASN A 30 16.87 18.34 -1.39
C ASN A 30 16.59 18.55 -2.87
N ASP A 31 17.44 18.04 -3.76
CA ASP A 31 17.25 18.12 -5.21
C ASP A 31 15.94 17.41 -5.62
N VAL A 32 15.74 16.17 -5.17
CA VAL A 32 14.53 15.39 -5.48
C VAL A 32 13.28 16.03 -4.86
N ALA A 33 13.37 16.54 -3.62
CA ALA A 33 12.27 17.20 -2.94
C ALA A 33 11.84 18.48 -3.68
N ASN A 34 12.79 19.28 -4.16
CA ASN A 34 12.51 20.48 -4.97
C ASN A 34 11.82 20.12 -6.29
N LEU A 35 12.26 19.04 -6.96
CA LEU A 35 11.60 18.54 -8.18
C LEU A 35 10.16 18.08 -7.90
N ILE A 36 9.93 17.35 -6.81
CA ILE A 36 8.58 16.94 -6.38
C ILE A 36 7.68 18.17 -6.17
N LEU A 37 8.16 19.18 -5.45
CA LEU A 37 7.39 20.41 -5.20
C LEU A 37 7.07 21.16 -6.50
N LYS A 38 8.01 21.19 -7.45
CA LYS A 38 7.80 21.77 -8.77
C LYS A 38 6.74 20.99 -9.57
N HIS A 39 6.86 19.68 -9.68
CA HIS A 39 5.86 18.85 -10.38
C HIS A 39 4.48 19.01 -9.75
N LYS A 40 4.40 19.08 -8.43
CA LYS A 40 3.14 19.32 -7.71
C LYS A 40 2.54 20.68 -8.07
N LYS A 41 3.35 21.75 -8.09
CA LYS A 41 2.92 23.10 -8.47
C LYS A 41 2.44 23.16 -9.92
N ASP A 42 3.12 22.45 -10.82
CA ASP A 42 2.82 22.42 -12.25
C ASP A 42 1.67 21.45 -12.59
N GLY A 43 1.10 20.75 -11.59
CA GLY A 43 0.04 19.75 -11.80
C GLY A 43 0.48 18.48 -12.55
N LYS A 44 1.79 18.25 -12.68
CA LYS A 44 2.35 17.11 -13.43
C LYS A 44 2.28 15.82 -12.60
N ARG A 45 1.32 14.95 -12.94
CA ARG A 45 1.05 13.67 -12.26
C ARG A 45 1.29 12.47 -13.18
N ASP A 46 2.48 12.43 -13.75
CA ASP A 46 2.94 11.43 -14.71
C ASP A 46 3.77 10.32 -14.04
N GLU A 47 4.40 9.47 -14.84
CA GLU A 47 5.30 8.40 -14.36
C GLU A 47 6.59 8.97 -13.78
N GLU A 48 7.10 10.06 -14.33
CA GLU A 48 8.29 10.74 -13.80
C GLU A 48 8.05 11.22 -12.36
N ALA A 49 6.90 11.85 -12.10
CA ALA A 49 6.51 12.26 -10.75
C ALA A 49 6.43 11.07 -9.79
N LEU A 50 5.92 9.92 -10.23
CA LEU A 50 5.87 8.70 -9.43
C LEU A 50 7.28 8.19 -9.09
N GLN A 51 8.20 8.17 -10.05
CA GLN A 51 9.59 7.78 -9.85
C GLN A 51 10.34 8.75 -8.93
N LEU A 52 10.08 10.06 -9.03
CA LEU A 52 10.65 11.07 -8.12
C LEU A 52 10.20 10.83 -6.68
N THR A 53 8.92 10.56 -6.44
CA THR A 53 8.44 10.23 -5.09
C THR A 53 9.12 8.97 -4.55
N MET A 54 9.31 7.93 -5.36
CA MET A 54 10.02 6.72 -4.94
C MET A 54 11.47 7.01 -4.51
N LYS A 55 12.22 7.75 -5.33
CA LYS A 55 13.61 8.17 -5.00
C LYS A 55 13.67 8.96 -3.70
N ALA A 56 12.73 9.88 -3.46
CA ALA A 56 12.69 10.64 -2.22
C ALA A 56 12.45 9.74 -1.00
N LEU A 57 11.57 8.75 -1.13
CA LEU A 57 11.16 7.84 -0.07
C LEU A 57 12.19 6.75 0.22
N GLU A 58 13.01 6.37 -0.76
CA GLU A 58 14.20 5.55 -0.55
C GLU A 58 15.24 6.25 0.32
N ILE A 59 15.36 7.58 0.20
CA ILE A 59 16.28 8.37 1.03
C ILE A 59 15.66 8.68 2.40
N ASN A 60 14.39 9.08 2.44
CA ASN A 60 13.66 9.39 3.67
C ASN A 60 12.20 8.89 3.59
N PRO A 61 11.89 7.71 4.15
CA PRO A 61 10.55 7.14 4.13
C PRO A 61 9.54 7.93 4.98
N GLU A 62 9.99 8.86 5.82
CA GLU A 62 9.11 9.72 6.63
C GLU A 62 8.78 11.05 5.93
N PHE A 63 9.17 11.22 4.66
CA PHE A 63 8.87 12.44 3.91
C PHE A 63 7.39 12.50 3.49
N TYR A 64 6.56 13.04 4.38
CA TYR A 64 5.10 13.11 4.23
C TYR A 64 4.63 13.79 2.92
N SER A 65 5.31 14.84 2.47
CA SER A 65 4.94 15.53 1.23
C SER A 65 5.07 14.64 -0.01
N ALA A 66 6.08 13.76 -0.06
CA ALA A 66 6.22 12.78 -1.15
C ALA A 66 5.10 11.74 -1.10
N TRP A 67 4.74 11.22 0.07
CA TRP A 67 3.61 10.28 0.20
C TRP A 67 2.28 10.90 -0.23
N ASN A 68 2.01 12.14 0.17
CA ASN A 68 0.80 12.84 -0.25
C ASN A 68 0.74 12.99 -1.76
N PHE A 69 1.83 13.46 -2.36
CA PHE A 69 1.87 13.64 -3.80
C PHE A 69 1.77 12.30 -4.55
N ARG A 70 2.41 11.23 -4.03
CA ARG A 70 2.26 9.87 -4.55
C ARG A 70 0.80 9.40 -4.53
N ARG A 71 0.07 9.65 -3.43
CA ARG A 71 -1.37 9.36 -3.36
C ARG A 71 -2.18 10.18 -4.35
N GLU A 72 -1.89 11.47 -4.51
CA GLU A 72 -2.56 12.31 -5.52
C GLU A 72 -2.38 11.73 -6.92
N ILE A 73 -1.15 11.33 -7.30
CA ILE A 73 -0.86 10.69 -8.60
C ILE A 73 -1.65 9.39 -8.77
N LEU A 74 -1.62 8.50 -7.77
CA LEU A 74 -2.30 7.20 -7.84
C LEU A 74 -3.83 7.35 -7.86
N ARG A 75 -4.40 8.31 -7.12
CA ARG A 75 -5.85 8.60 -7.17
C ARG A 75 -6.28 9.12 -8.53
N ASP A 76 -5.50 10.01 -9.14
CA ASP A 76 -5.81 10.53 -10.47
C ASP A 76 -5.73 9.44 -11.55
N ARG A 77 -4.84 8.45 -11.40
CA ARG A 77 -4.81 7.28 -12.28
C ARG A 77 -5.99 6.35 -12.04
N LEU A 78 -6.32 6.07 -10.78
CA LEU A 78 -7.48 5.27 -10.41
C LEU A 78 -8.78 5.88 -10.94
N LYS A 79 -8.96 7.19 -10.77
CA LYS A 79 -10.14 7.91 -11.24
C LYS A 79 -10.28 7.80 -12.76
N ARG A 80 -9.19 7.99 -13.52
CA ARG A 80 -9.20 7.81 -14.97
C ARG A 80 -9.58 6.38 -15.38
N ALA A 81 -9.00 5.38 -14.73
CA ALA A 81 -9.34 3.97 -14.98
C ALA A 81 -10.82 3.65 -14.73
N MET A 82 -11.44 4.29 -13.72
CA MET A 82 -12.88 4.14 -13.43
C MET A 82 -13.77 4.96 -14.37
N GLU A 83 -13.32 6.16 -14.78
CA GLU A 83 -14.08 7.07 -15.65
C GLU A 83 -14.14 6.57 -17.10
N GLU A 84 -13.06 5.97 -17.59
CA GLU A 84 -12.97 5.35 -18.92
C GLU A 84 -14.09 4.30 -19.10
N GLU A 85 -14.36 3.48 -18.08
CA GLU A 85 -15.47 2.51 -18.11
C GLU A 85 -16.86 3.17 -18.08
N SER A 86 -17.03 4.23 -17.29
CA SER A 86 -18.35 4.87 -17.09
C SER A 86 -18.88 5.64 -18.32
N HIS A 87 -17.98 6.14 -19.17
CA HIS A 87 -18.36 6.88 -20.39
C HIS A 87 -18.68 5.93 -21.55
N GLU A 88 -18.16 4.71 -21.54
CA GLU A 88 -18.41 3.70 -22.56
C GLU A 88 -19.76 3.00 -22.33
N GLY A 89 -20.14 2.70 -21.08
CA GLY A 89 -21.48 2.16 -20.76
C GLY A 89 -22.66 3.11 -21.01
N LYS A 90 -22.42 4.41 -21.21
CA LYS A 90 -23.47 5.39 -21.60
C LYS A 90 -23.71 5.47 -23.11
N LYS A 91 -22.81 4.95 -23.95
CA LYS A 91 -22.99 4.96 -25.42
C LYS A 91 -23.94 3.87 -25.92
N GLU A 92 -24.18 2.81 -25.14
CA GLU A 92 -25.10 1.72 -25.50
C GLU A 92 -26.59 2.04 -25.24
N GLY A 93 -26.90 3.17 -24.59
CA GLY A 93 -28.29 3.57 -24.25
C GLY A 93 -29.00 4.48 -25.26
N GLY A 94 -28.40 4.76 -26.42
CA GLY A 94 -28.89 5.76 -27.38
C GLY A 94 -29.26 5.18 -28.75
N GLU A 95 -30.56 5.11 -29.01
CA GLU A 95 -31.24 4.89 -30.29
C GLU A 95 -31.11 3.50 -30.93
N GLY A 96 -32.13 2.67 -30.65
CA GLY A 96 -32.47 1.54 -31.49
C GLY A 96 -32.79 1.98 -32.91
N ARG A 97 -32.14 1.32 -33.88
CA ARG A 97 -32.63 1.26 -35.25
C ARG A 97 -32.27 -0.12 -35.82
N GLU A 98 -33.31 -0.88 -36.12
CA GLU A 98 -33.24 -2.24 -36.66
C GLU A 98 -32.42 -2.32 -37.95
N GLY A 99 -31.51 -3.30 -38.05
CA GLY A 99 -31.05 -3.84 -39.32
C GLY A 99 -29.64 -4.44 -39.34
N GLY A 100 -29.55 -5.77 -39.34
CA GLY A 100 -28.42 -6.51 -39.94
C GLY A 100 -27.56 -7.31 -38.97
N GLY A 101 -27.85 -8.61 -38.83
CA GLY A 101 -27.11 -9.53 -37.97
C GLY A 101 -25.69 -9.88 -38.44
N GLY A 102 -24.85 -10.26 -37.47
CA GLY A 102 -23.65 -11.07 -37.67
C GLY A 102 -22.29 -10.45 -37.34
N ARG A 103 -22.21 -9.19 -36.85
CA ARG A 103 -20.92 -8.52 -36.57
C ARG A 103 -20.83 -7.78 -35.23
N GLU A 104 -21.89 -7.79 -34.43
CA GLU A 104 -21.95 -7.10 -33.13
C GLU A 104 -21.34 -7.93 -31.98
N GLU A 105 -21.48 -9.26 -31.98
CA GLU A 105 -20.94 -10.13 -30.90
C GLU A 105 -19.42 -10.01 -30.73
N ALA A 106 -18.64 -10.04 -31.83
CA ALA A 106 -17.18 -9.91 -31.76
C ALA A 106 -16.72 -8.50 -31.30
N ARG A 107 -17.58 -7.49 -31.46
CA ARG A 107 -17.29 -6.10 -31.08
C ARG A 107 -17.59 -5.86 -29.59
N GLY A 108 -18.67 -6.48 -29.08
CA GLY A 108 -18.97 -6.53 -27.65
C GLY A 108 -17.87 -7.24 -26.85
N ASP A 109 -17.39 -8.40 -27.33
CA ASP A 109 -16.29 -9.14 -26.69
C ASP A 109 -14.96 -8.35 -26.66
N GLU A 110 -14.65 -7.56 -27.71
CA GLU A 110 -13.45 -6.72 -27.76
C GLU A 110 -13.57 -5.45 -26.88
N GLU A 111 -14.77 -4.90 -26.72
CA GLU A 111 -15.02 -3.71 -25.88
C GLU A 111 -15.12 -4.08 -24.39
N GLU A 112 -15.76 -5.19 -24.02
CA GLU A 112 -15.82 -5.70 -22.63
C GLU A 112 -14.42 -6.12 -22.12
N LYS A 113 -13.57 -6.60 -23.02
CA LYS A 113 -12.17 -6.89 -22.73
C LYS A 113 -11.36 -5.62 -22.42
N LYS A 114 -11.65 -4.50 -23.09
CA LYS A 114 -10.92 -3.24 -22.96
C LYS A 114 -11.34 -2.42 -21.73
N THR A 115 -12.59 -2.52 -21.31
CA THR A 115 -13.06 -1.91 -20.05
C THR A 115 -12.41 -2.59 -18.84
N GLY A 116 -12.36 -3.92 -18.82
CA GLY A 116 -11.65 -4.67 -17.78
C GLY A 116 -10.12 -4.45 -17.74
N GLU A 117 -9.51 -4.04 -18.86
CA GLU A 117 -8.07 -3.78 -18.96
C GLU A 117 -7.62 -2.63 -18.04
N GLY A 118 -8.39 -1.53 -17.94
CA GLY A 118 -8.04 -0.38 -17.10
C GLY A 118 -7.98 -0.71 -15.61
N ARG A 119 -9.03 -1.35 -15.07
CA ARG A 119 -9.04 -1.86 -13.67
C ARG A 119 -7.95 -2.89 -13.44
N SER A 120 -7.74 -3.81 -14.37
CA SER A 120 -6.70 -4.84 -14.27
C SER A 120 -5.30 -4.24 -14.18
N GLU A 121 -4.98 -3.25 -15.03
CA GLU A 121 -3.71 -2.53 -14.96
C GLU A 121 -3.57 -1.75 -13.65
N MET A 122 -4.63 -1.14 -13.15
CA MET A 122 -4.60 -0.44 -11.86
C MET A 122 -4.37 -1.40 -10.69
N LYS A 123 -5.01 -2.58 -10.68
CA LYS A 123 -4.75 -3.63 -9.68
C LYS A 123 -3.27 -4.05 -9.69
N LYS A 124 -2.69 -4.27 -10.87
CA LYS A 124 -1.26 -4.61 -11.01
C LYS A 124 -0.36 -3.49 -10.47
N LEU A 125 -0.69 -2.22 -10.75
CA LEU A 125 0.07 -1.07 -10.27
C LEU A 125 0.04 -0.99 -8.73
N LEU A 126 -1.14 -1.13 -8.12
CA LEU A 126 -1.31 -1.12 -6.66
C LEU A 126 -0.67 -2.36 -6.01
N GLY A 127 -0.67 -3.52 -6.68
CA GLY A 127 0.07 -4.71 -6.24
C GLY A 127 1.56 -4.45 -6.14
N LYS A 128 2.17 -3.86 -7.18
CA LYS A 128 3.58 -3.43 -7.15
C LYS A 128 3.85 -2.38 -6.07
N GLU A 129 2.90 -1.49 -5.83
CA GLU A 129 2.98 -0.52 -4.73
C GLU A 129 3.04 -1.23 -3.36
N LEU A 130 2.23 -2.28 -3.15
CA LEU A 130 2.30 -3.09 -1.94
C LEU A 130 3.64 -3.84 -1.81
N GLU A 131 4.22 -4.35 -2.89
CA GLU A 131 5.55 -4.99 -2.86
C GLU A 131 6.63 -3.99 -2.44
N LEU A 132 6.63 -2.79 -3.03
CA LEU A 132 7.54 -1.71 -2.67
C LEU A 132 7.45 -1.36 -1.17
N LEU A 133 6.23 -1.23 -0.66
CA LEU A 133 5.96 -0.92 0.75
C LEU A 133 6.40 -2.05 1.68
N ALA A 134 6.24 -3.31 1.27
CA ALA A 134 6.68 -4.45 2.07
C ALA A 134 8.20 -4.41 2.25
N GLY A 135 8.96 -4.24 1.16
CA GLY A 135 10.41 -4.07 1.25
C GLY A 135 10.84 -2.82 2.03
N GLY A 136 10.06 -1.73 1.96
CA GLY A 136 10.27 -0.55 2.79
C GLY A 136 10.12 -0.84 4.29
N ILE A 137 9.07 -1.57 4.67
CA ILE A 137 8.77 -1.95 6.06
C ILE A 137 9.84 -2.91 6.59
N GLU A 138 10.32 -3.85 5.77
CA GLU A 138 11.43 -4.73 6.16
C GLU A 138 12.70 -3.96 6.51
N ARG A 139 12.97 -2.87 5.79
CA ARG A 139 14.12 -1.99 6.07
C ARG A 139 13.89 -1.07 7.28
N ASN A 140 12.68 -0.55 7.44
CA ASN A 140 12.32 0.32 8.55
C ASN A 140 10.87 0.09 9.01
N ALA A 141 10.70 -0.88 9.89
CA ALA A 141 9.38 -1.27 10.38
C ALA A 141 8.70 -0.21 11.28
N LYS A 142 9.44 0.84 11.68
CA LYS A 142 8.94 1.94 12.53
C LYS A 142 8.48 3.15 11.74
N ALA A 143 8.67 3.16 10.41
CA ALA A 143 8.21 4.26 9.58
C ALA A 143 6.69 4.24 9.46
N TYR A 144 6.03 5.13 10.19
CA TYR A 144 4.57 5.21 10.27
C TYR A 144 3.93 5.51 8.90
N CYS A 145 4.62 6.30 8.08
CA CYS A 145 4.14 6.66 6.75
C CYS A 145 3.99 5.44 5.82
N LEU A 146 4.82 4.41 5.97
CA LEU A 146 4.74 3.18 5.18
C LEU A 146 3.47 2.39 5.51
N TRP A 147 3.18 2.18 6.79
CA TRP A 147 2.01 1.43 7.24
C TRP A 147 0.70 2.12 6.86
N THR A 148 0.64 3.44 7.03
CA THR A 148 -0.54 4.23 6.66
C THR A 148 -0.77 4.28 5.16
N HIS A 149 0.29 4.44 4.36
CA HIS A 149 0.17 4.37 2.91
C HIS A 149 -0.20 2.96 2.43
N ARG A 150 0.35 1.92 3.06
CA ARG A 150 -0.02 0.52 2.77
C ARG A 150 -1.50 0.25 3.03
N LEU A 151 -2.04 0.73 4.14
CA LEU A 151 -3.46 0.59 4.46
C LEU A 151 -4.33 1.31 3.42
N TRP A 152 -3.93 2.52 3.02
CA TRP A 152 -4.62 3.26 1.96
C TRP A 152 -4.59 2.51 0.62
N THR A 153 -3.45 1.91 0.24
CA THR A 153 -3.32 1.12 -1.00
C THR A 153 -4.23 -0.11 -0.96
N VAL A 154 -4.33 -0.81 0.18
CA VAL A 154 -5.30 -1.91 0.36
C VAL A 154 -6.73 -1.41 0.18
N ASP A 155 -7.09 -0.27 0.75
CA ASP A 155 -8.43 0.31 0.59
C ASP A 155 -8.75 0.60 -0.90
N GLN A 156 -7.76 0.98 -1.70
CA GLN A 156 -7.96 1.19 -3.14
C GLN A 156 -8.15 -0.13 -3.90
N LEU A 157 -7.43 -1.19 -3.51
CA LEU A 157 -7.60 -2.53 -4.09
C LEU A 157 -8.97 -3.12 -3.75
N LEU A 158 -9.46 -2.91 -2.53
CA LEU A 158 -10.82 -3.29 -2.13
C LEU A 158 -11.88 -2.54 -2.94
N ALA A 159 -11.69 -1.24 -3.19
CA ALA A 159 -12.58 -0.47 -4.06
C ALA A 159 -12.56 -0.95 -5.52
N LEU A 160 -11.54 -1.69 -5.93
CA LEU A 160 -11.44 -2.39 -7.21
C LEU A 160 -11.92 -3.85 -7.13
N GLU A 161 -12.56 -4.27 -6.03
CA GLU A 161 -13.06 -5.64 -5.82
C GLU A 161 -11.92 -6.69 -5.81
N ASP A 162 -10.69 -6.33 -5.44
CA ASP A 162 -9.62 -7.28 -5.15
C ASP A 162 -9.66 -7.70 -3.68
N GLU A 163 -10.58 -8.60 -3.33
CA GLU A 163 -10.70 -9.10 -1.95
C GLU A 163 -9.56 -10.04 -1.54
N GLU A 164 -8.83 -10.61 -2.52
CA GLU A 164 -7.71 -11.52 -2.26
C GLU A 164 -6.58 -10.80 -1.52
N VAL A 165 -6.48 -9.47 -1.68
CA VAL A 165 -5.54 -8.62 -0.97
C VAL A 165 -5.56 -8.86 0.55
N LEU A 166 -6.74 -9.06 1.15
CA LEU A 166 -6.85 -9.20 2.61
C LEU A 166 -6.17 -10.47 3.13
N SER A 167 -6.31 -11.58 2.39
CA SER A 167 -5.65 -12.84 2.73
C SER A 167 -4.12 -12.73 2.59
N LYS A 168 -3.65 -12.03 1.56
CA LYS A 168 -2.22 -11.73 1.34
C LYS A 168 -1.67 -10.87 2.48
N GLU A 169 -2.40 -9.83 2.88
CA GLU A 169 -1.99 -8.93 3.97
C GLU A 169 -1.98 -9.61 5.35
N LEU A 170 -2.95 -10.48 5.64
CA LEU A 170 -2.93 -11.28 6.88
C LEU A 170 -1.71 -12.22 6.94
N SER A 171 -1.33 -12.80 5.81
CA SER A 171 -0.15 -13.65 5.68
C SER A 171 1.14 -12.85 5.84
N LEU A 172 1.19 -11.65 5.25
CA LEU A 172 2.31 -10.73 5.42
C LEU A 172 2.47 -10.29 6.88
N CYS A 173 1.37 -9.98 7.58
CA CYS A 173 1.41 -9.68 9.01
C CYS A 173 2.01 -10.83 9.81
N ASP A 174 1.65 -12.08 9.48
CA ASP A 174 2.25 -13.24 10.15
C ASP A 174 3.76 -13.31 9.90
N SER A 175 4.22 -13.07 8.67
CA SER A 175 5.65 -13.00 8.32
C SER A 175 6.39 -11.93 9.12
N PHE A 176 5.89 -10.69 9.14
CA PHE A 176 6.50 -9.60 9.90
C PHE A 176 6.50 -9.86 11.42
N LEU A 177 5.44 -10.47 11.96
CA LEU A 177 5.38 -10.84 13.38
C LEU A 177 6.21 -12.08 13.73
N ARG A 178 6.63 -12.89 12.76
CA ARG A 178 7.66 -13.92 12.98
C ARG A 178 9.05 -13.29 13.08
N ALA A 179 9.31 -12.23 12.31
CA ALA A 179 10.58 -11.50 12.35
C ALA A 179 10.71 -10.62 13.61
N ASP A 180 9.65 -9.89 13.97
CA ASP A 180 9.56 -9.11 15.20
C ASP A 180 8.15 -9.22 15.79
N GLU A 181 8.00 -10.10 16.76
CA GLU A 181 6.73 -10.37 17.43
C GLU A 181 6.22 -9.20 18.28
N ARG A 182 7.07 -8.21 18.58
CA ARG A 182 6.74 -7.02 19.38
C ARG A 182 6.46 -5.80 18.51
N ASN A 183 6.54 -5.93 17.19
CA ASN A 183 6.27 -4.83 16.26
C ASN A 183 4.81 -4.36 16.37
N PHE A 184 4.59 -3.30 17.15
CA PHE A 184 3.25 -2.77 17.42
C PHE A 184 2.59 -2.20 16.17
N HIS A 185 3.35 -1.65 15.22
CA HIS A 185 2.79 -1.16 13.95
C HIS A 185 2.19 -2.30 13.13
N CYS A 186 2.84 -3.47 13.12
CA CYS A 186 2.30 -4.65 12.44
C CYS A 186 1.05 -5.19 13.15
N TRP A 187 1.00 -5.15 14.48
CA TRP A 187 -0.20 -5.52 15.24
C TRP A 187 -1.37 -4.57 14.96
N ASP A 188 -1.13 -3.25 14.96
CA ASP A 188 -2.13 -2.24 14.61
C ASP A 188 -2.63 -2.41 13.17
N TYR A 189 -1.71 -2.66 12.24
CA TYR A 189 -2.04 -2.93 10.85
C TYR A 189 -2.88 -4.20 10.71
N ARG A 190 -2.50 -5.29 11.39
CA ARG A 190 -3.27 -6.54 11.41
C ARG A 190 -4.69 -6.32 11.92
N LEU A 191 -4.89 -5.54 12.98
CA LEU A 191 -6.21 -5.21 13.50
C LEU A 191 -7.08 -4.52 12.42
N ALA A 192 -6.48 -3.59 11.66
CA ALA A 192 -7.17 -2.89 10.59
C ALA A 192 -7.57 -3.82 9.43
N ILE A 193 -6.71 -4.77 9.07
CA ILE A 193 -6.98 -5.78 8.03
C ILE A 193 -8.01 -6.82 8.49
N ALA A 194 -7.89 -7.32 9.72
CA ALA A 194 -8.83 -8.27 10.31
C ALA A 194 -10.26 -7.72 10.35
N ARG A 195 -10.42 -6.43 10.65
CA ARG A 195 -11.72 -5.74 10.60
C ARG A 195 -12.29 -5.64 9.18
N ARG A 196 -11.46 -5.28 8.20
CA ARG A 196 -11.88 -5.23 6.78
C ARG A 196 -12.29 -6.60 6.26
N ARG A 197 -11.55 -7.63 6.66
CA ARG A 197 -11.85 -9.04 6.34
C ARG A 197 -13.04 -9.59 7.13
N GLN A 198 -13.51 -8.86 8.14
CA GLN A 198 -14.58 -9.28 9.03
C GLN A 198 -14.27 -10.64 9.69
N LEU A 199 -13.02 -10.83 10.12
CA LEU A 199 -12.63 -12.06 10.82
C LEU A 199 -13.49 -12.27 12.07
N THR A 200 -13.86 -13.52 12.30
CA THR A 200 -14.57 -13.90 13.51
C THR A 200 -13.66 -13.81 14.73
N VAL A 201 -14.28 -13.72 15.91
CA VAL A 201 -13.56 -13.79 17.19
C VAL A 201 -12.76 -15.09 17.29
N GLU A 202 -13.30 -16.21 16.81
CA GLU A 202 -12.63 -17.51 16.86
C GLU A 202 -11.35 -17.54 16.02
N GLU A 203 -11.40 -17.05 14.78
CA GLU A 203 -10.24 -17.00 13.89
C GLU A 203 -9.10 -16.16 14.48
N GLU A 204 -9.41 -14.97 14.99
CA GLU A 204 -8.39 -14.07 15.52
C GLU A 204 -7.87 -14.52 16.90
N LEU A 205 -8.72 -15.17 17.71
CA LEU A 205 -8.29 -15.82 18.94
C LEU A 205 -7.34 -16.98 18.66
N LYS A 206 -7.60 -17.80 17.65
CA LYS A 206 -6.71 -18.89 17.23
C LYS A 206 -5.33 -18.34 16.82
N PHE A 207 -5.29 -17.26 16.04
CA PHE A 207 -4.05 -16.60 15.67
C PHE A 207 -3.27 -16.10 16.90
N THR A 208 -3.93 -15.29 17.75
CA THR A 208 -3.29 -14.73 18.95
C THR A 208 -2.86 -15.81 19.95
N THR A 209 -3.58 -16.94 20.04
CA THR A 209 -3.21 -18.05 20.94
C THR A 209 -1.92 -18.69 20.47
N THR A 210 -1.75 -18.85 19.16
CA THR A 210 -0.50 -19.35 18.59
C THR A 210 0.67 -18.41 18.93
N LYS A 211 0.47 -17.09 18.87
CA LYS A 211 1.52 -16.10 19.21
C LYS A 211 1.84 -16.08 20.71
N VAL A 212 0.83 -16.15 21.57
CA VAL A 212 1.00 -16.23 23.03
C VAL A 212 1.69 -17.53 23.44
N ASN A 213 1.36 -18.66 22.82
CA ASN A 213 2.03 -19.93 23.14
C ASN A 213 3.49 -19.95 22.69
N ALA A 214 3.83 -19.23 21.60
CA ALA A 214 5.21 -19.07 21.17
C ALA A 214 6.02 -18.18 22.12
N ASN A 215 5.42 -17.11 22.65
CA ASN A 215 6.00 -16.29 23.72
C ASN A 215 4.92 -15.75 24.66
N PHE A 216 4.82 -16.37 25.83
CA PHE A 216 3.78 -16.03 26.81
C PHE A 216 3.89 -14.57 27.30
N SER A 217 5.10 -14.02 27.33
CA SER A 217 5.37 -12.63 27.75
C SER A 217 5.24 -11.61 26.62
N ASN A 218 4.71 -11.99 25.45
CA ASN A 218 4.42 -11.06 24.36
C ASN A 218 3.20 -10.19 24.69
N TYR A 219 3.45 -9.03 25.32
CA TYR A 219 2.41 -8.06 25.65
C TYR A 219 1.60 -7.60 24.43
N SER A 220 2.24 -7.44 23.26
CA SER A 220 1.57 -6.98 22.04
C SER A 220 0.45 -7.94 21.60
N ALA A 221 0.67 -9.25 21.73
CA ALA A 221 -0.35 -10.26 21.43
C ALA A 221 -1.55 -10.19 22.39
N TRP A 222 -1.29 -10.04 23.69
CA TRP A 222 -2.34 -9.87 24.71
C TRP A 222 -3.12 -8.57 24.53
N HIS A 223 -2.42 -7.47 24.26
CA HIS A 223 -3.02 -6.17 24.02
C HIS A 223 -3.89 -6.18 22.75
N HIS A 224 -3.40 -6.77 21.66
CA HIS A 224 -4.18 -6.95 20.42
C HIS A 224 -5.47 -7.74 20.68
N ARG A 225 -5.37 -8.85 21.43
CA ARG A 225 -6.54 -9.66 21.81
C ARG A 225 -7.59 -8.84 22.56
N SER A 226 -7.18 -8.05 23.56
CA SER A 226 -8.09 -7.16 24.29
C SER A 226 -8.78 -6.18 23.34
N ARG A 227 -8.02 -5.50 22.48
CA ARG A 227 -8.57 -4.53 21.53
C ARG A 227 -9.50 -5.14 20.49
N PHE A 228 -9.19 -6.34 19.98
CA PHE A 228 -10.03 -7.03 19.01
C PHE A 228 -11.37 -7.41 19.65
N LEU A 229 -11.35 -8.02 20.84
CA LEU A 229 -12.56 -8.40 21.57
C LEU A 229 -13.43 -7.18 21.91
N SER A 230 -12.83 -6.10 22.42
CA SER A 230 -13.57 -4.85 22.69
C SER A 230 -14.21 -4.26 21.45
N ALA A 231 -13.56 -4.37 20.29
CA ALA A 231 -14.10 -3.87 19.04
C ALA A 231 -15.29 -4.70 18.54
N MET A 232 -15.25 -6.02 18.72
CA MET A 232 -16.36 -6.91 18.33
C MET A 232 -17.54 -6.85 19.30
N ALA A 233 -17.30 -6.48 20.56
CA ALA A 233 -18.35 -6.30 21.57
C ALA A 233 -19.03 -4.92 21.51
N ALA A 234 -18.45 -3.94 20.81
CA ALA A 234 -19.04 -2.62 20.66
C ALA A 234 -20.32 -2.72 19.80
N PRO A 235 -21.44 -2.11 20.20
CA PRO A 235 -22.62 -2.05 19.35
C PRO A 235 -22.24 -1.34 18.04
N GLN A 236 -22.50 -2.00 16.91
CA GLN A 236 -22.43 -1.38 15.59
C GLN A 236 -23.27 -0.10 15.68
N LYS A 237 -22.67 1.08 15.53
CA LYS A 237 -23.45 2.32 15.40
C LYS A 237 -24.27 2.16 14.13
N GLY A 238 -25.52 1.75 14.28
CA GLY A 238 -26.49 1.73 13.20
C GLY A 238 -26.58 3.13 12.61
N GLY A 239 -26.48 3.23 11.30
CA GLY A 239 -26.96 4.40 10.58
C GLY A 239 -28.47 4.49 10.78
N GLY A 240 -28.90 5.33 11.72
CA GLY A 240 -30.19 6.02 11.66
C GLY A 240 -29.86 7.43 11.17
N GLY A 241 -30.34 7.87 10.01
CA GLY A 241 -31.77 7.97 9.74
C GLY A 241 -32.15 9.38 10.16
N GLU A 242 -32.01 10.32 9.23
CA GLU A 242 -32.53 11.67 9.36
C GLU A 242 -34.05 11.57 9.59
N GLU A 243 -34.52 12.10 10.71
CA GLU A 243 -35.90 12.60 10.89
C GLU A 243 -35.89 14.12 10.70
#